data_AF-A0A4R4WB70-F1
#
_entry.id   AF-A0A4R4WB70-F1
#
_cell.length_a   1.000
_cell.length_b   1.000
_cell.length_c   1.000
_cell.angle_alpha   90.00
_cell.angle_beta   90.00
_cell.angle_gamma   90.00
#
_symmetry.space_group_name_H-M   'P 1'
#
loop_
_entity.id
_entity.type
_entity.pdbx_description
1 polymer ?
#
loop_
_entity_poly.entity_id
_entity_poly.type
_entity_poly.pdbx_seq_one_letter_code
_entity_poly.pdbx_strand_id
1 'polypeptide(L)'
;MCVEWLHLCVNLRASGMPLPAIRQYAHLIRQGAGNEEDLLALLRRHRGEVTTQIEQPTENLDPINHRIAHYADQLARATTGPIRCAPAATDA
;
A
#
# COMPACT_ATOMS: atom_id res chain seq x y z
N MET A 1 -24.76 15.81 1.73
CA MET A 1 -23.60 14.97 1.32
C MET A 1 -23.91 13.54 1.72
N CYS A 2 -23.77 12.59 0.79
CA CYS A 2 -24.14 11.18 1.00
C CYS A 2 -23.11 10.44 1.84
N VAL A 3 -23.50 9.31 2.42
CA VAL A 3 -22.63 8.44 3.23
C VAL A 3 -21.50 7.85 2.38
N GLU A 4 -21.70 7.58 1.08
CA GLU A 4 -20.61 7.12 0.18
C GLU A 4 -19.42 8.09 0.15
N TRP A 5 -19.65 9.39 0.21
CA TRP A 5 -18.57 10.38 0.18
C TRP A 5 -17.69 10.28 1.43
N LEU A 6 -18.30 10.04 2.59
CA LEU A 6 -17.56 9.83 3.83
C LEU A 6 -16.71 8.54 3.75
N HIS A 7 -17.27 7.45 3.22
CA HIS A 7 -16.52 6.20 3.00
C HIS A 7 -15.33 6.42 2.07
N LEU A 8 -15.50 7.19 1.00
CA LEU A 8 -14.40 7.55 0.11
C LEU A 8 -13.31 8.33 0.86
N CYS A 9 -13.67 9.34 1.67
CA CYS A 9 -12.69 10.08 2.48
C CYS A 9 -11.95 9.18 3.49
N VAL A 10 -12.64 8.22 4.11
CA VAL A 10 -12.02 7.24 5.01
C VAL A 10 -11.01 6.38 4.26
N ASN A 11 -11.36 5.89 3.07
CA ASN A 11 -10.47 5.07 2.24
C ASN A 11 -9.25 5.87 1.75
N LEU A 12 -9.45 7.13 1.33
CA LEU A 12 -8.36 8.03 0.96
C LEU A 12 -7.40 8.24 2.15
N ARG A 13 -7.94 8.43 3.36
CA ARG A 13 -7.12 8.58 4.56
C ARG A 13 -6.37 7.29 4.92
N ALA A 14 -7.04 6.15 4.85
CA ALA A 14 -6.46 4.84 5.17
C ALA A 14 -5.31 4.47 4.21
N SER A 15 -5.42 4.90 2.94
CA SER A 15 -4.38 4.73 1.92
C SER A 15 -3.26 5.79 1.99
N GLY A 16 -3.14 6.52 3.10
CA GLY A 16 -2.01 7.41 3.34
C GLY A 16 -2.21 8.85 2.82
N MET A 17 -3.37 9.21 2.26
CA MET A 17 -3.59 10.60 1.83
C MET A 17 -3.50 11.54 3.04
N PRO A 18 -2.73 12.64 2.95
CA PRO A 18 -2.64 13.61 4.03
C PRO A 18 -3.96 14.38 4.17
N LEU A 19 -4.35 14.69 5.41
CA LEU A 19 -5.61 15.40 5.71
C LEU A 19 -5.77 16.74 4.94
N PRO A 20 -4.71 17.54 4.70
CA PRO A 20 -4.79 18.70 3.81
C PRO A 20 -5.28 18.39 2.38
N ALA A 21 -4.85 17.27 1.78
CA ALA A 21 -5.28 16.89 0.44
C ALA A 21 -6.75 16.44 0.42
N ILE A 22 -7.21 15.74 1.47
CA ILE A 22 -8.64 15.40 1.64
C ILE A 22 -9.49 16.67 1.79
N ARG A 23 -8.99 17.69 2.50
CA ARG A 23 -9.66 18.99 2.60
C ARG A 23 -9.74 19.70 1.25
N GLN A 24 -8.67 19.65 0.45
CA GLN A 24 -8.66 20.21 -0.90
C GLN A 24 -9.69 19.51 -1.80
N TYR A 25 -9.74 18.18 -1.77
CA TYR A 25 -10.75 17.39 -2.47
C TYR A 25 -12.19 17.78 -2.05
N ALA A 26 -12.43 17.91 -0.75
CA ALA A 26 -13.73 18.34 -0.22
C ALA A 26 -14.11 19.77 -0.67
N HIS A 27 -13.12 20.65 -0.84
CA HIS A 27 -13.32 22.01 -1.34
C HIS A 27 -13.68 22.01 -2.82
N LEU A 28 -12.97 21.24 -3.65
CA LEU A 28 -13.24 21.08 -5.08
C LEU A 28 -14.67 20.56 -5.32
N ILE A 29 -15.08 19.50 -4.63
CA ILE A 29 -16.46 18.99 -4.73
C ILE A 29 -17.52 20.03 -4.34
N ARG A 30 -17.23 20.88 -3.35
CA ARG A 30 -18.15 21.92 -2.91
C ARG A 30 -18.28 23.09 -3.88
N GLN A 31 -17.23 23.39 -4.64
CA GLN A 31 -17.24 24.47 -5.62
C GLN A 31 -18.12 24.16 -6.85
N GLY A 32 -18.42 22.88 -7.11
CA GLY A 32 -19.33 22.48 -8.19
C GLY A 32 -18.62 22.29 -9.52
N ALA A 33 -19.20 22.77 -10.62
CA ALA A 33 -18.70 22.54 -11.98
C ALA A 33 -17.46 23.40 -12.30
N GLY A 34 -16.56 22.87 -13.14
CA GLY A 34 -15.39 23.61 -13.66
C GLY A 34 -14.06 23.28 -12.99
N ASN A 35 -14.04 22.29 -12.11
CA ASN A 35 -12.84 21.82 -11.41
C ASN A 35 -12.69 20.29 -11.47
N GLU A 36 -13.36 19.65 -12.44
CA GLU A 36 -13.26 18.22 -12.69
C GLU A 36 -11.83 17.82 -13.06
N GLU A 37 -11.10 18.67 -13.78
CA GLU A 37 -9.70 18.44 -14.16
C GLU A 37 -8.78 18.40 -12.93
N ASP A 38 -8.93 19.37 -12.02
CA ASP A 38 -8.15 19.43 -10.77
C ASP A 38 -8.45 18.25 -9.86
N LEU A 39 -9.73 17.87 -9.77
CA LEU A 39 -10.15 16.72 -8.99
C LEU A 39 -9.59 15.41 -9.56
N LEU A 40 -9.63 15.26 -10.89
CA LEU A 40 -9.05 14.10 -11.57
C LEU A 40 -7.53 14.04 -11.41
N ALA A 41 -6.84 15.18 -11.51
CA ALA A 41 -5.40 15.27 -11.30
C ALA A 41 -5.02 14.88 -9.86
N LEU A 42 -5.76 15.37 -8.86
CA LEU A 42 -5.56 15.03 -7.44
C LEU A 42 -5.71 13.51 -7.21
N LEU A 43 -6.77 12.91 -7.75
CA LEU A 43 -7.02 11.47 -7.62
C LEU A 43 -5.98 10.62 -8.36
N ARG A 44 -5.55 11.04 -9.55
CA ARG A 44 -4.50 10.33 -10.32
C ARG A 44 -3.16 10.35 -9.59
N ARG A 45 -2.78 11.48 -9.01
CA ARG A 45 -1.57 11.60 -8.20
C ARG A 45 -1.63 10.66 -6.99
N HIS A 46 -2.72 10.70 -6.24
CA HIS A 46 -2.90 9.82 -5.08
C HIS A 46 -2.86 8.34 -5.47
N ARG A 47 -3.50 7.97 -6.58
CA ARG A 47 -3.41 6.59 -7.10
C ARG A 47 -1.96 6.18 -7.35
N GLY A 48 -1.16 7.05 -7.96
CA GLY A 48 0.27 6.78 -8.17
C GLY A 48 1.03 6.56 -6.85
N GLU A 49 0.82 7.45 -5.88
CA GLU A 49 1.44 7.33 -4.54
C GLU A 49 1.07 6.02 -3.84
N VAL A 50 -0.21 5.64 -3.88
CA VAL A 50 -0.70 4.38 -3.29
C VAL A 50 -0.14 3.16 -4.03
N THR A 51 -0.08 3.20 -5.36
CA THR A 51 0.50 2.09 -6.14
C THR A 51 1.96 1.87 -5.78
N THR A 52 2.77 2.93 -5.71
CA THR A 52 4.17 2.82 -5.26
C THR A 52 4.28 2.32 -3.82
N GLN A 53 3.36 2.73 -2.94
CA GLN A 53 3.30 2.21 -1.58
C GLN A 53 2.88 0.72 -1.50
N ILE A 54 2.25 0.16 -2.54
CA ILE A 54 1.89 -1.26 -2.62
C ILE A 54 3.06 -2.08 -3.18
N GLU A 55 3.80 -1.53 -4.15
CA GLU A 55 4.95 -2.18 -4.78
C GLU A 55 5.99 -2.58 -3.72
N GLN A 56 6.36 -1.65 -2.83
CA GLN A 56 7.40 -1.92 -1.84
C GLN A 56 7.06 -3.05 -0.84
N PRO A 57 5.87 -3.08 -0.19
CA PRO A 57 5.44 -4.22 0.61
C PRO A 57 5.36 -5.51 -0.19
N THR A 58 4.91 -5.45 -1.45
CA THR A 58 4.80 -6.63 -2.32
C THR A 58 6.17 -7.25 -2.58
N GLU A 59 7.17 -6.44 -2.91
CA GLU A 59 8.56 -6.90 -3.06
C GLU A 59 9.12 -7.52 -1.77
N ASN A 60 8.77 -6.96 -0.62
CA ASN A 60 9.19 -7.49 0.67
C ASN A 60 8.56 -8.85 1.02
N LEU A 61 7.47 -9.25 0.35
CA LEU A 61 6.84 -10.55 0.58
C LEU A 61 7.67 -11.70 0.03
N ASP A 62 8.42 -11.51 -1.05
CA ASP A 62 9.21 -12.58 -1.68
C ASP A 62 10.22 -13.26 -0.72
N PRO A 63 11.11 -12.53 -0.02
CA PRO A 63 12.02 -13.14 0.94
C PRO A 63 11.29 -13.76 2.15
N ILE A 64 10.15 -13.18 2.55
CA ILE A 64 9.34 -13.71 3.66
C ILE A 64 8.72 -15.06 3.24
N ASN A 65 8.13 -15.13 2.05
CA ASN A 65 7.54 -16.33 1.48
C ASN A 65 8.59 -17.43 1.32
N HIS A 66 9.78 -17.10 0.83
CA HIS A 66 10.89 -18.04 0.73
C HIS A 66 11.27 -18.63 2.10
N ARG A 67 11.34 -17.79 3.15
CA ARG A 67 11.59 -18.27 4.52
C ARG A 67 10.49 -19.18 5.02
N ILE A 68 9.22 -18.80 4.83
CA ILE A 68 8.08 -19.62 5.24
C ILE A 68 8.17 -21.01 4.60
N ALA A 69 8.42 -21.07 3.29
CA ALA A 69 8.58 -22.34 2.57
C ALA A 69 9.73 -23.19 3.14
N HIS A 70 10.90 -22.58 3.37
CA HIS A 70 12.05 -23.29 3.92
C HIS A 70 11.79 -23.90 5.32
N TYR A 71 11.05 -23.19 6.18
CA TYR A 71 10.70 -23.72 7.51
C TYR A 71 9.58 -24.76 7.44
N ALA A 72 8.61 -24.60 6.55
CA ALA A 72 7.58 -25.61 6.31
C ALA A 72 8.21 -26.94 5.86
N ASP A 73 9.22 -26.87 4.97
CA ASP A 73 9.97 -28.03 4.51
C ASP A 73 10.79 -28.70 5.62
N GLN A 74 11.48 -27.92 6.47
CA GLN A 74 12.22 -28.47 7.62
C GLN A 74 11.30 -29.19 8.61
N LEU A 75 10.12 -28.62 8.87
CA LEU A 75 9.12 -29.22 9.76
C LEU A 75 8.59 -30.53 9.17
N ALA A 76 8.28 -30.55 7.88
CA ALA A 76 7.83 -31.76 7.17
C ALA A 76 8.89 -32.88 7.18
N ARG A 77 10.18 -32.52 7.16
CA ARG A 77 11.30 -33.46 7.21
C ARG A 77 11.73 -33.85 8.63
N ALA A 78 11.01 -33.42 9.67
CA ALA A 78 11.35 -33.61 11.09
C ALA A 78 12.79 -33.17 11.45
N THR A 79 13.37 -32.26 10.67
CA THR A 79 14.73 -31.75 10.87
C THR A 79 14.61 -30.38 11.53
N THR A 80 14.60 -30.33 12.86
CA THR A 80 14.58 -29.06 13.59
C THR A 80 16.01 -28.56 13.80
N GLY A 81 16.46 -27.67 12.92
CA GLY A 81 17.71 -26.90 13.09
C GLY A 81 17.47 -25.53 13.77
N PRO A 82 18.52 -24.87 14.27
CA PRO A 82 18.40 -23.54 14.88
C PRO A 82 17.97 -22.48 13.86
N ILE A 83 17.08 -21.57 14.26
CA ILE A 83 16.65 -20.42 13.44
C ILE A 83 17.86 -19.51 13.21
N ARG A 84 18.29 -19.39 11.94
CA ARG A 84 19.34 -18.44 11.54
C ARG A 84 18.81 -17.44 10.53
N CYS A 85 19.20 -16.19 10.74
CA CYS A 85 19.17 -15.17 9.72
C CYS A 85 20.45 -15.33 8.90
N ALA A 86 20.44 -16.08 7.80
CA ALA A 86 21.56 -16.05 6.87
C ALA A 86 21.46 -14.75 6.04
N PRO A 87 22.55 -13.96 5.89
CA PRO A 87 22.55 -12.86 4.92
C PRO A 87 22.36 -13.47 3.53
N ALA A 88 21.51 -12.85 2.70
CA ALA A 88 21.42 -13.21 1.29
C ALA A 88 22.83 -13.13 0.71
N ALA A 89 23.34 -14.26 0.20
CA ALA A 89 24.59 -14.26 -0.53
C ALA A 89 24.47 -13.23 -1.65
N THR A 90 25.24 -12.15 -1.54
CA THR A 90 25.38 -11.19 -2.62
C THR A 90 26.43 -11.80 -3.54
N ASP A 91 25.99 -12.36 -4.65
CA ASP A 91 26.89 -12.81 -5.71
C ASP A 91 27.61 -11.58 -6.29
N ALA A 92 28.94 -11.69 -6.37
CA ALA A 92 29.86 -10.73 -6.99
C ALA A 92 30.29 -11.25 -8.37
#